data_AF-A0A1H9DMN1-F1
#
_entry.id   AF-A0A1H9DMN1-F1
#
_cell.length_a   1.000
_cell.length_b   1.000
_cell.length_c   1.000
_cell.angle_alpha   90.00
_cell.angle_beta   90.00
_cell.angle_gamma   90.00
#
_symmetry.space_group_name_H-M   'P 1'
#
loop_
_entity.id
_entity.type
_entity.pdbx_description
1 polymer ?
#
loop_
_entity_poly.entity_id
_entity_poly.type
_entity_poly.pdbx_seq_one_letter_code
_entity_poly.pdbx_strand_id
1 'polypeptide(L)'
;MKNNYRYKFFSFALSIFLLAGIFSSYNFSFNSFDSLRSFELFDSLKSLHFQANTANADSMPVISYRTHVQTFGWQNYVSDGATSGTEGKSKRLEAIQITVSNIPSNLSGGISYRTHVQTYGWQSWVSNGAMSGTSGEAKQLEAIQIKFTGTLANNYDIIYRVHAQSFGWLSWAKNGESAGTSGYAKRLEGIQIKAVTKNSVSTSTSSAYINYADAPKIRYNLYSQTYEWLEGSENGGVIGVIGDSKRIEGAYFKITDNKGYNGGLVGKAYVQKYGWLNSQSGTNNYAGTSGQGLRMEAFQLKLTGSLATNFDIYYRVYVQNMGWLSWAKNGGAAGSFNYGARIEGLQIVITHKGANSLPAGFSGTFNSPCKTNTSGVKYNSATTSTDKRIPNYTGSKTTNYNVNYSYTSYNSNFSGKVTLSISKDMYSYYKGLRRYSNNYTKYSTKYINDKNNLAVASSLISAIKNSYYDYYGTSPSNSDIAYEAMRLIQGMTYKSDMASRGYADFPKYPIETLFDNGGDCEDTAILYATVLKQLGIGVVLIEFDDHMAVGVKGDESIAGSYYTYKGSRYYYVETTSTWDFGELPDEYHGISATIIPVNV
;
A
#
# COMPACT_ATOMS: atom_id res chain seq x y z
N MET A 1 34.98 9.60 -37.94
CA MET A 1 33.78 10.33 -38.42
C MET A 1 32.70 9.30 -38.79
N LYS A 2 31.41 9.66 -38.67
CA LYS A 2 30.22 9.16 -39.42
C LYS A 2 30.18 7.73 -40.02
N ASN A 3 29.14 6.96 -39.63
CA ASN A 3 28.19 6.20 -40.49
C ASN A 3 28.71 4.97 -41.31
N ASN A 4 27.93 3.93 -41.68
CA ASN A 4 26.51 3.57 -41.50
C ASN A 4 26.23 2.04 -41.69
N TYR A 5 25.03 1.58 -41.27
CA TYR A 5 24.11 0.50 -41.76
C TYR A 5 24.41 -0.28 -43.08
N ARG A 6 23.88 -1.47 -43.47
CA ARG A 6 22.91 -2.56 -43.04
C ARG A 6 22.92 -3.67 -44.16
N TYR A 7 22.26 -4.86 -44.22
CA TYR A 7 21.43 -5.78 -43.37
C TYR A 7 21.25 -7.16 -44.10
N LYS A 8 20.59 -8.18 -43.46
CA LYS A 8 19.88 -9.37 -44.04
C LYS A 8 20.73 -10.52 -44.69
N PHE A 9 20.33 -11.82 -44.74
CA PHE A 9 19.41 -12.71 -43.95
C PHE A 9 19.58 -14.19 -44.45
N PHE A 10 19.00 -15.22 -43.79
CA PHE A 10 19.02 -16.69 -44.13
C PHE A 10 20.40 -17.43 -44.01
N SER A 11 20.52 -18.75 -43.78
CA SER A 11 19.61 -19.73 -43.12
C SER A 11 20.31 -21.07 -42.77
N PHE A 12 19.78 -21.73 -41.73
CA PHE A 12 19.86 -23.15 -41.33
C PHE A 12 20.27 -24.17 -42.43
N ALA A 13 21.38 -24.91 -42.25
CA ALA A 13 21.71 -26.11 -43.04
C ALA A 13 22.85 -27.02 -42.48
N LEU A 14 22.86 -27.42 -41.19
CA LEU A 14 23.74 -28.53 -40.74
C LEU A 14 23.27 -29.17 -39.41
N SER A 15 22.85 -30.45 -39.44
CA SER A 15 22.87 -31.45 -38.33
C SER A 15 21.98 -32.70 -38.58
N ILE A 16 22.00 -33.29 -39.78
CA ILE A 16 21.45 -34.64 -40.01
C ILE A 16 22.48 -35.44 -40.82
N PHE A 17 23.43 -36.06 -40.13
CA PHE A 17 24.42 -36.97 -40.73
C PHE A 17 24.96 -37.96 -39.68
N LEU A 18 24.07 -38.77 -39.08
CA LEU A 18 24.46 -39.74 -38.04
C LEU A 18 23.51 -40.95 -37.92
N LEU A 19 22.89 -41.39 -39.03
CA LEU A 19 22.04 -42.59 -39.04
C LEU A 19 21.91 -43.24 -40.45
N ALA A 20 23.05 -43.49 -41.10
CA ALA A 20 23.13 -44.23 -42.38
C ALA A 20 24.46 -44.99 -42.46
N GLY A 21 24.56 -46.12 -41.74
CA GLY A 21 25.83 -46.82 -41.50
C GLY A 21 25.69 -48.33 -41.35
N ILE A 22 24.94 -48.97 -42.26
CA ILE A 22 24.84 -50.43 -42.47
C ILE A 22 24.44 -50.66 -43.94
N PHE A 23 24.79 -51.83 -44.49
CA PHE A 23 24.75 -52.21 -45.92
C PHE A 23 25.76 -51.51 -46.84
N SER A 24 26.92 -52.18 -46.95
CA SER A 24 27.81 -52.10 -48.11
C SER A 24 27.24 -52.94 -49.28
N SER A 25 27.94 -52.90 -50.42
CA SER A 25 27.74 -53.72 -51.63
C SER A 25 26.35 -53.66 -52.28
N TYR A 26 26.21 -52.83 -53.31
CA TYR A 26 26.18 -53.30 -54.70
C TYR A 26 26.58 -52.16 -55.66
N ASN A 27 27.39 -52.47 -56.68
CA ASN A 27 27.67 -51.51 -57.75
C ASN A 27 26.49 -51.46 -58.72
N PHE A 28 26.00 -50.27 -59.04
CA PHE A 28 25.16 -50.07 -60.22
C PHE A 28 25.57 -48.79 -60.96
N SER A 29 25.70 -48.89 -62.28
CA SER A 29 26.03 -47.76 -63.14
C SER A 29 24.81 -46.88 -63.35
N PHE A 30 24.92 -45.58 -63.09
CA PHE A 30 23.93 -44.60 -63.51
C PHE A 30 24.05 -44.35 -65.02
N ASN A 31 23.22 -45.03 -65.79
CA ASN A 31 22.76 -44.55 -67.10
C ASN A 31 21.32 -44.08 -66.99
N SER A 32 20.83 -43.40 -68.03
CA SER A 32 19.63 -42.57 -68.03
C SER A 32 18.30 -43.27 -67.70
N PHE A 33 17.31 -42.43 -67.37
CA PHE A 33 15.95 -42.76 -66.92
C PHE A 33 15.88 -43.33 -65.48
N ASP A 34 14.95 -42.93 -64.62
CA ASP A 34 13.68 -42.21 -64.87
C ASP A 34 13.42 -41.14 -63.78
N SER A 35 13.08 -39.91 -64.18
CA SER A 35 12.87 -38.78 -63.25
C SER A 35 11.50 -38.76 -62.58
N LEU A 36 10.58 -39.64 -63.01
CA LEU A 36 9.23 -39.74 -62.45
C LEU A 36 9.21 -40.63 -61.19
N ARG A 37 9.95 -41.75 -61.19
CA ARG A 37 10.03 -42.67 -60.03
C ARG A 37 10.69 -42.05 -58.81
N SER A 38 11.63 -41.14 -58.98
CA SER A 38 12.23 -40.41 -57.86
C SER A 38 11.24 -39.43 -57.23
N PHE A 39 10.33 -38.84 -58.01
CA PHE A 39 9.28 -37.95 -57.49
C PHE A 39 8.22 -38.73 -56.69
N GLU A 40 7.73 -39.86 -57.22
CA GLU A 40 6.81 -40.74 -56.48
C GLU A 40 7.43 -41.30 -55.20
N LEU A 41 8.72 -41.68 -55.21
CA LEU A 41 9.43 -42.08 -54.00
C LEU A 41 9.60 -40.93 -53.00
N PHE A 42 9.91 -39.71 -53.46
CA PHE A 42 10.02 -38.56 -52.57
C PHE A 42 8.67 -38.14 -51.98
N ASP A 43 7.58 -38.15 -52.75
CA ASP A 43 6.25 -37.82 -52.23
C ASP A 43 5.64 -38.97 -51.41
N SER A 44 6.00 -40.23 -51.70
CA SER A 44 5.71 -41.36 -50.80
C SER A 44 6.47 -41.23 -49.48
N LEU A 45 7.75 -40.84 -49.50
CA LEU A 45 8.55 -40.61 -48.29
C LEU A 45 8.08 -39.38 -47.51
N LYS A 46 7.73 -38.27 -48.18
CA LYS A 46 7.07 -37.12 -47.53
C LYS A 46 5.73 -37.52 -46.95
N SER A 47 4.92 -38.31 -47.67
CA SER A 47 3.64 -38.83 -47.17
C SER A 47 3.87 -39.70 -45.93
N LEU A 48 4.83 -40.63 -45.95
CA LEU A 48 5.16 -41.46 -44.79
C LEU A 48 5.68 -40.63 -43.60
N HIS A 49 6.50 -39.60 -43.86
CA HIS A 49 7.05 -38.71 -42.83
C HIS A 49 5.98 -37.75 -42.27
N PHE A 50 5.03 -37.32 -43.11
CA PHE A 50 3.89 -36.48 -42.72
C PHE A 50 2.81 -37.29 -41.99
N GLN A 51 2.52 -38.53 -42.43
CA GLN A 51 1.66 -39.48 -41.73
C GLN A 51 2.27 -39.93 -40.41
N ALA A 52 3.60 -40.14 -40.31
CA ALA A 52 4.27 -40.38 -39.04
C ALA A 52 4.16 -39.17 -38.08
N ASN A 53 4.38 -37.94 -38.58
CA ASN A 53 4.25 -36.71 -37.78
C ASN A 53 2.79 -36.29 -37.51
N THR A 54 1.78 -36.89 -38.15
CA THR A 54 0.36 -36.65 -37.85
C THR A 54 -0.29 -37.81 -37.07
N ALA A 55 0.31 -39.00 -37.07
CA ALA A 55 -0.01 -40.10 -36.16
C ALA A 55 0.51 -39.86 -34.72
N ASN A 56 1.51 -38.99 -34.55
CA ASN A 56 1.94 -38.46 -33.25
C ASN A 56 2.07 -36.93 -33.30
N ALA A 57 0.93 -36.24 -33.34
CA ALA A 57 0.85 -34.85 -32.90
C ALA A 57 1.02 -34.82 -31.38
N ASP A 58 2.27 -34.91 -30.92
CA ASP A 58 2.62 -35.28 -29.54
C ASP A 58 2.00 -34.31 -28.53
N SER A 59 0.98 -34.79 -27.82
CA SER A 59 -0.04 -33.92 -27.27
C SER A 59 0.46 -33.25 -26.01
N MET A 60 0.47 -31.91 -26.00
CA MET A 60 1.04 -31.10 -24.91
C MET A 60 0.54 -31.57 -23.53
N PRO A 61 1.42 -31.79 -22.54
CA PRO A 61 1.04 -32.10 -21.17
C PRO A 61 0.16 -30.98 -20.61
N VAL A 62 -1.05 -31.33 -20.18
CA VAL A 62 -2.05 -30.36 -19.69
C VAL A 62 -1.87 -30.18 -18.19
N ILE A 63 -1.67 -28.94 -17.75
CA ILE A 63 -1.53 -28.59 -16.33
C ILE A 63 -2.87 -28.07 -15.82
N SER A 64 -3.51 -28.80 -14.91
CA SER A 64 -4.75 -28.39 -14.26
C SER A 64 -4.52 -28.12 -12.77
N TYR A 65 -5.09 -27.04 -12.26
CA TYR A 65 -4.81 -26.57 -10.90
C TYR A 65 -5.94 -25.77 -10.30
N ARG A 66 -5.97 -25.75 -8.97
CA ARG A 66 -6.86 -24.90 -8.17
C ARG A 66 -6.19 -24.45 -6.89
N THR A 67 -6.69 -23.36 -6.33
CA THR A 67 -6.23 -22.79 -5.06
C THR A 67 -7.34 -22.78 -4.01
N HIS A 68 -6.96 -22.88 -2.74
CA HIS A 68 -7.81 -22.54 -1.60
C HIS A 68 -7.64 -21.05 -1.31
N VAL A 69 -8.72 -20.29 -1.37
CA VAL A 69 -8.72 -18.82 -1.19
C VAL A 69 -9.43 -18.47 0.10
N GLN A 70 -8.87 -17.55 0.88
CA GLN A 70 -9.50 -17.01 2.09
C GLN A 70 -10.95 -16.58 1.82
N THR A 71 -11.87 -16.93 2.73
CA THR A 71 -13.33 -16.72 2.62
C THR A 71 -14.04 -17.59 1.57
N PHE A 72 -13.40 -17.97 0.46
CA PHE A 72 -14.06 -18.68 -0.66
C PHE A 72 -13.76 -20.19 -0.73
N GLY A 73 -12.77 -20.67 0.02
CA GLY A 73 -12.38 -22.08 0.02
C GLY A 73 -11.74 -22.53 -1.30
N TRP A 74 -11.81 -23.84 -1.58
CA TRP A 74 -11.32 -24.41 -2.84
C TRP A 74 -12.09 -23.86 -4.05
N GLN A 75 -11.37 -23.22 -4.96
CA GLN A 75 -11.91 -22.75 -6.23
C GLN A 75 -12.06 -23.90 -7.25
N ASN A 76 -12.72 -23.62 -8.36
CA ASN A 76 -12.76 -24.53 -9.51
C ASN A 76 -11.35 -24.76 -10.08
N TYR A 77 -11.17 -25.91 -10.75
CA TYR A 77 -9.97 -26.17 -11.54
C TYR A 77 -9.92 -25.27 -12.77
N VAL A 78 -8.74 -24.72 -13.03
CA VAL A 78 -8.37 -24.03 -14.27
C VAL A 78 -7.22 -24.80 -14.94
N SER A 79 -6.88 -24.45 -16.18
CA SER A 79 -5.78 -25.10 -16.92
C SER A 79 -4.84 -24.07 -17.58
N ASP A 80 -3.62 -24.52 -17.88
CA ASP A 80 -2.56 -23.87 -18.68
C ASP A 80 -2.69 -22.36 -18.93
N GLY A 81 -2.09 -21.59 -18.01
CA GLY A 81 -1.97 -20.12 -18.10
C GLY A 81 -3.14 -19.31 -17.56
N ALA A 82 -4.32 -19.89 -17.33
CA ALA A 82 -5.45 -19.19 -16.71
C ALA A 82 -5.20 -18.86 -15.22
N THR A 83 -5.65 -17.70 -14.73
CA THR A 83 -5.46 -17.34 -13.31
C THR A 83 -6.28 -18.26 -12.39
N SER A 84 -5.63 -18.87 -11.39
CA SER A 84 -6.30 -19.41 -10.20
C SER A 84 -6.06 -18.49 -9.00
N GLY A 85 -7.12 -18.14 -8.26
CA GLY A 85 -7.07 -17.20 -7.14
C GLY A 85 -7.89 -15.93 -7.40
N THR A 86 -7.46 -14.79 -6.85
CA THR A 86 -8.10 -13.49 -7.01
C THR A 86 -7.09 -12.37 -7.25
N GLU A 87 -7.40 -11.46 -8.16
CA GLU A 87 -6.68 -10.20 -8.36
C GLU A 87 -7.50 -9.05 -7.75
N GLY A 88 -6.87 -8.05 -7.14
CA GLY A 88 -7.50 -6.88 -6.51
C GLY A 88 -8.27 -7.13 -5.19
N LYS A 89 -8.92 -8.29 -5.01
CA LYS A 89 -9.85 -8.57 -3.89
C LYS A 89 -9.21 -8.75 -2.49
N SER A 90 -7.91 -8.52 -2.35
CA SER A 90 -7.13 -8.64 -1.10
C SER A 90 -7.23 -9.98 -0.34
N LYS A 91 -7.70 -11.07 -0.98
CA LYS A 91 -7.75 -12.41 -0.38
C LYS A 91 -6.43 -13.15 -0.59
N ARG A 92 -5.93 -13.79 0.47
CA ARG A 92 -4.77 -14.70 0.37
C ARG A 92 -5.14 -16.04 -0.26
N LEU A 93 -4.19 -16.64 -0.96
CA LEU A 93 -4.12 -18.09 -1.16
C LEU A 93 -3.66 -18.75 0.14
N GLU A 94 -4.22 -19.92 0.47
CA GLU A 94 -3.90 -20.69 1.69
C GLU A 94 -3.36 -22.10 1.35
N ALA A 95 -3.82 -22.68 0.23
CA ALA A 95 -3.32 -23.94 -0.32
C ALA A 95 -3.47 -24.01 -1.85
N ILE A 96 -2.84 -25.01 -2.47
CA ILE A 96 -2.88 -25.31 -3.90
C ILE A 96 -2.89 -26.82 -4.17
N GLN A 97 -3.57 -27.23 -5.23
CA GLN A 97 -3.47 -28.56 -5.85
C GLN A 97 -3.14 -28.39 -7.34
N ILE A 98 -2.21 -29.19 -7.85
CA ILE A 98 -1.75 -29.16 -9.25
C ILE A 98 -1.63 -30.59 -9.77
N THR A 99 -2.26 -30.88 -10.89
CA THR A 99 -2.11 -32.14 -11.63
C THR A 99 -1.53 -31.86 -13.02
N VAL A 100 -0.80 -32.84 -13.55
CA VAL A 100 -0.51 -32.94 -14.98
C VAL A 100 -1.24 -34.14 -15.54
N SER A 101 -1.88 -33.96 -16.69
CA SER A 101 -2.52 -35.00 -17.48
C SER A 101 -2.02 -34.93 -18.92
N ASN A 102 -2.53 -35.81 -19.79
CA ASN A 102 -2.16 -35.83 -21.21
C ASN A 102 -0.63 -35.95 -21.42
N ILE A 103 0.02 -36.84 -20.65
CA ILE A 103 1.45 -37.14 -20.81
C ILE A 103 1.62 -38.08 -22.02
N PRO A 104 2.54 -37.77 -22.96
CA PRO A 104 2.91 -38.67 -24.05
C PRO A 104 3.25 -40.10 -23.60
N SER A 105 2.80 -41.11 -24.35
CA SER A 105 2.91 -42.53 -23.95
C SER A 105 4.34 -43.09 -23.93
N ASN A 106 5.27 -42.40 -24.60
CA ASN A 106 6.72 -42.64 -24.57
C ASN A 106 7.43 -41.94 -23.39
N LEU A 107 6.73 -41.12 -22.60
CA LEU A 107 7.26 -40.37 -21.46
C LEU A 107 6.70 -40.84 -20.12
N SER A 108 7.43 -40.51 -19.06
CA SER A 108 7.10 -40.89 -17.68
C SER A 108 7.38 -39.76 -16.69
N GLY A 109 6.74 -39.85 -15.53
CA GLY A 109 6.86 -38.86 -14.45
C GLY A 109 5.54 -38.16 -14.16
N GLY A 110 5.63 -36.89 -13.74
CA GLY A 110 4.48 -36.08 -13.35
C GLY A 110 4.92 -34.70 -12.88
N ILE A 111 4.13 -34.09 -11.99
CA ILE A 111 4.40 -32.78 -11.40
C ILE A 111 4.68 -32.90 -9.90
N SER A 112 5.67 -32.15 -9.41
CA SER A 112 5.99 -32.03 -8.00
C SER A 112 6.19 -30.57 -7.61
N TYR A 113 5.64 -30.18 -6.46
CA TYR A 113 5.56 -28.80 -6.01
C TYR A 113 5.63 -28.66 -4.50
N ARG A 114 5.95 -27.47 -4.02
CA ARG A 114 5.85 -27.06 -2.61
C ARG A 114 5.61 -25.57 -2.46
N THR A 115 5.01 -25.19 -1.34
CA THR A 115 4.76 -23.79 -0.97
C THR A 115 5.62 -23.32 0.21
N HIS A 116 5.94 -22.03 0.23
CA HIS A 116 6.35 -21.29 1.42
C HIS A 116 5.09 -20.76 2.11
N VAL A 117 4.87 -21.11 3.37
CA VAL A 117 3.68 -20.76 4.14
C VAL A 117 4.07 -19.83 5.30
N GLN A 118 3.22 -18.87 5.63
CA GLN A 118 3.40 -18.02 6.82
C GLN A 118 3.67 -18.88 8.07
N THR A 119 4.64 -18.47 8.89
CA THR A 119 5.10 -19.16 10.11
C THR A 119 5.86 -20.48 9.86
N TYR A 120 5.50 -21.28 8.85
CA TYR A 120 6.11 -22.61 8.61
C TYR A 120 7.26 -22.62 7.59
N GLY A 121 7.36 -21.61 6.73
CA GLY A 121 8.38 -21.55 5.68
C GLY A 121 8.11 -22.56 4.56
N TRP A 122 9.18 -23.03 3.89
CA TRP A 122 9.09 -24.03 2.81
C TRP A 122 8.68 -25.41 3.34
N GLN A 123 7.48 -25.85 2.99
CA GLN A 123 6.98 -27.19 3.30
C GLN A 123 7.67 -28.28 2.43
N SER A 124 7.40 -29.55 2.77
CA SER A 124 7.79 -30.72 1.99
C SER A 124 7.25 -30.68 0.55
N TRP A 125 7.97 -31.33 -0.37
CA TRP A 125 7.48 -31.55 -1.74
C TRP A 125 6.32 -32.54 -1.75
N VAL A 126 5.25 -32.18 -2.47
CA VAL A 126 4.13 -33.05 -2.81
C VAL A 126 4.09 -33.29 -4.32
N SER A 127 3.18 -34.14 -4.78
CA SER A 127 3.06 -34.54 -6.19
C SER A 127 1.60 -34.69 -6.63
N ASN A 128 1.35 -34.57 -7.95
CA ASN A 128 0.10 -34.93 -8.64
C ASN A 128 -1.20 -34.84 -7.80
N GLY A 129 -1.69 -33.63 -7.57
CA GLY A 129 -3.01 -33.40 -6.94
C GLY A 129 -3.03 -33.42 -5.41
N ALA A 130 -1.96 -33.84 -4.73
CA ALA A 130 -1.86 -33.69 -3.27
C ALA A 130 -1.83 -32.21 -2.85
N MET A 131 -2.38 -31.87 -1.68
CA MET A 131 -2.43 -30.48 -1.21
C MET A 131 -1.02 -29.98 -0.80
N SER A 132 -0.65 -28.78 -1.21
CA SER A 132 0.45 -28.00 -0.60
C SER A 132 -0.11 -26.71 0.00
N GLY A 133 0.35 -26.30 1.17
CA GLY A 133 -0.22 -25.20 1.96
C GLY A 133 -0.92 -25.66 3.23
N THR A 134 -1.99 -24.96 3.61
CA THR A 134 -2.86 -25.23 4.77
C THR A 134 -4.34 -24.99 4.43
N SER A 135 -5.26 -25.61 5.17
CA SER A 135 -6.70 -25.39 5.02
C SER A 135 -7.33 -25.26 6.40
N GLY A 136 -8.10 -24.19 6.64
CA GLY A 136 -8.69 -23.88 7.95
C GLY A 136 -7.76 -23.18 8.96
N GLU A 137 -6.44 -23.23 8.77
CA GLU A 137 -5.44 -22.62 9.68
C GLU A 137 -5.23 -21.10 9.48
N ALA A 138 -5.90 -20.50 8.50
CA ALA A 138 -5.82 -19.08 8.16
C ALA A 138 -4.41 -18.54 7.78
N LYS A 139 -3.47 -19.42 7.39
CA LYS A 139 -2.11 -19.05 6.94
C LYS A 139 -2.06 -18.74 5.45
N GLN A 140 -1.39 -17.65 5.05
CA GLN A 140 -1.12 -17.40 3.64
C GLN A 140 0.00 -18.27 3.08
N LEU A 141 -0.12 -18.60 1.79
CA LEU A 141 1.04 -18.88 0.93
C LEU A 141 1.79 -17.57 0.67
N GLU A 142 3.12 -17.64 0.62
CA GLU A 142 3.99 -16.48 0.35
C GLU A 142 4.87 -16.71 -0.90
N ALA A 143 5.22 -17.96 -1.20
CA ALA A 143 5.94 -18.37 -2.41
C ALA A 143 5.63 -19.83 -2.80
N ILE A 144 6.04 -20.24 -4.01
CA ILE A 144 5.87 -21.59 -4.55
C ILE A 144 7.07 -22.02 -5.41
N GLN A 145 7.31 -23.34 -5.49
CA GLN A 145 8.23 -23.98 -6.45
C GLN A 145 7.48 -25.15 -7.12
N ILE A 146 7.63 -25.30 -8.44
CA ILE A 146 6.92 -26.32 -9.25
C ILE A 146 7.88 -26.88 -10.30
N LYS A 147 7.98 -28.21 -10.41
CA LYS A 147 8.83 -28.89 -11.41
C LYS A 147 8.16 -30.14 -11.96
N PHE A 148 8.50 -30.51 -13.19
CA PHE A 148 8.24 -31.85 -13.68
C PHE A 148 9.21 -32.87 -13.06
N THR A 149 8.85 -34.14 -13.15
CA THR A 149 9.68 -35.31 -12.76
C THR A 149 9.75 -36.31 -13.93
N GLY A 150 10.61 -37.33 -13.82
CA GLY A 150 10.75 -38.37 -14.86
C GLY A 150 11.28 -37.84 -16.20
N THR A 151 11.05 -38.58 -17.29
CA THR A 151 11.48 -38.16 -18.64
C THR A 151 10.65 -37.00 -19.20
N LEU A 152 9.46 -36.73 -18.63
CA LEU A 152 8.67 -35.53 -18.92
C LEU A 152 9.49 -34.24 -18.71
N ALA A 153 10.28 -34.18 -17.63
CA ALA A 153 11.13 -33.03 -17.31
C ALA A 153 12.27 -32.77 -18.31
N ASN A 154 12.60 -33.74 -19.16
CA ASN A 154 13.63 -33.61 -20.19
C ASN A 154 13.06 -33.02 -21.50
N ASN A 155 11.77 -33.20 -21.75
CA ASN A 155 11.09 -32.84 -23.01
C ASN A 155 10.23 -31.58 -22.91
N TYR A 156 9.83 -31.21 -21.68
CA TYR A 156 9.05 -30.00 -21.41
C TYR A 156 9.69 -29.18 -20.29
N ASP A 157 9.41 -27.88 -20.32
CA ASP A 157 9.61 -26.95 -19.21
C ASP A 157 8.24 -26.62 -18.60
N ILE A 158 8.19 -26.45 -17.28
CA ILE A 158 7.04 -25.85 -16.60
C ILE A 158 7.39 -24.44 -16.16
N ILE A 159 6.56 -23.46 -16.55
CA ILE A 159 6.74 -22.06 -16.15
C ILE A 159 5.50 -21.52 -15.44
N TYR A 160 5.74 -20.71 -14.41
CA TYR A 160 4.72 -20.21 -13.52
C TYR A 160 5.08 -18.82 -12.99
N ARG A 161 4.05 -18.04 -12.66
CA ARG A 161 4.18 -16.76 -11.96
C ARG A 161 3.06 -16.60 -10.95
N VAL A 162 3.23 -15.68 -10.01
CA VAL A 162 2.27 -15.42 -8.93
C VAL A 162 1.99 -13.93 -8.80
N HIS A 163 0.76 -13.60 -8.40
CA HIS A 163 0.39 -12.26 -7.92
C HIS A 163 0.71 -12.21 -6.42
N ALA A 164 1.70 -11.40 -6.03
CA ALA A 164 2.09 -11.20 -4.64
C ALA A 164 1.61 -9.83 -4.16
N GLN A 165 1.03 -9.78 -2.95
CA GLN A 165 0.49 -8.55 -2.36
C GLN A 165 1.52 -7.39 -2.43
N SER A 166 1.04 -6.22 -2.86
CA SER A 166 1.81 -4.99 -3.09
C SER A 166 2.82 -5.01 -4.26
N PHE A 167 3.39 -6.18 -4.61
CA PHE A 167 4.30 -6.32 -5.74
C PHE A 167 3.60 -6.58 -7.09
N GLY A 168 2.37 -7.12 -7.07
CA GLY A 168 1.62 -7.48 -8.26
C GLY A 168 2.08 -8.81 -8.89
N TRP A 169 1.86 -8.98 -10.19
CA TRP A 169 2.36 -10.13 -10.95
C TRP A 169 3.88 -10.09 -11.11
N LEU A 170 4.57 -11.06 -10.48
CA LEU A 170 6.02 -11.24 -10.61
C LEU A 170 6.40 -11.89 -11.95
N SER A 171 7.71 -11.93 -12.27
CA SER A 171 8.21 -12.62 -13.48
C SER A 171 7.94 -14.12 -13.44
N TRP A 172 8.01 -14.75 -14.61
CA TRP A 172 7.90 -16.20 -14.76
C TRP A 172 9.16 -16.90 -14.22
N ALA A 173 8.98 -17.77 -13.23
CA ALA A 173 9.92 -18.80 -12.80
C ALA A 173 9.75 -20.08 -13.63
N LYS A 174 10.77 -20.93 -13.63
CA LYS A 174 10.85 -22.17 -14.40
C LYS A 174 11.39 -23.35 -13.57
N ASN A 175 10.84 -24.55 -13.79
CA ASN A 175 11.43 -25.84 -13.36
C ASN A 175 11.95 -25.94 -11.91
N GLY A 176 11.23 -25.40 -10.93
CA GLY A 176 11.58 -25.50 -9.51
C GLY A 176 12.30 -24.26 -8.95
N GLU A 177 12.57 -23.26 -9.78
CA GLU A 177 12.88 -21.90 -9.31
C GLU A 177 11.76 -21.37 -8.40
N SER A 178 12.09 -20.51 -7.45
CA SER A 178 11.08 -19.88 -6.59
C SER A 178 10.23 -18.86 -7.37
N ALA A 179 8.94 -18.78 -7.05
CA ALA A 179 8.06 -17.67 -7.42
C ALA A 179 7.36 -17.11 -6.18
N GLY A 180 7.31 -15.79 -5.99
CA GLY A 180 6.67 -15.15 -4.82
C GLY A 180 7.62 -14.35 -3.94
N THR A 181 7.40 -14.34 -2.63
CA THR A 181 8.23 -13.60 -1.67
C THR A 181 8.59 -14.43 -0.43
N SER A 182 9.63 -14.00 0.30
CA SER A 182 9.92 -14.50 1.64
C SER A 182 10.47 -13.39 2.54
N GLY A 183 10.24 -13.50 3.86
CA GLY A 183 10.60 -12.48 4.86
C GLY A 183 9.74 -11.21 4.86
N TYR A 184 9.09 -10.89 3.73
CA TYR A 184 8.17 -9.75 3.61
C TYR A 184 6.75 -9.98 4.13
N ALA A 185 6.41 -11.21 4.51
CA ALA A 185 5.07 -11.64 4.94
C ALA A 185 3.94 -11.30 3.96
N LYS A 186 4.24 -11.18 2.66
CA LYS A 186 3.25 -10.90 1.61
C LYS A 186 2.58 -12.18 1.18
N ARG A 187 1.25 -12.19 1.30
CA ARG A 187 0.39 -13.24 0.72
C ARG A 187 0.56 -13.29 -0.80
N LEU A 188 0.48 -14.50 -1.34
CA LEU A 188 0.05 -14.71 -2.72
C LEU A 188 -1.47 -14.51 -2.80
N GLU A 189 -1.94 -14.01 -3.93
CA GLU A 189 -3.36 -13.73 -4.19
C GLU A 189 -3.85 -14.48 -5.44
N GLY A 190 -2.98 -14.74 -6.41
CA GLY A 190 -3.26 -15.54 -7.60
C GLY A 190 -2.02 -16.20 -8.19
N ILE A 191 -2.22 -17.20 -9.06
CA ILE A 191 -1.16 -17.97 -9.74
C ILE A 191 -1.55 -18.31 -11.18
N GLN A 192 -0.55 -18.36 -12.06
CA GLN A 192 -0.64 -18.90 -13.42
C GLN A 192 0.50 -19.91 -13.63
N ILE A 193 0.18 -21.06 -14.23
CA ILE A 193 1.08 -22.21 -14.46
C ILE A 193 0.80 -22.75 -15.85
N LYS A 194 1.84 -23.09 -16.63
CA LYS A 194 1.67 -23.77 -17.93
C LYS A 194 2.85 -24.67 -18.30
N ALA A 195 2.57 -25.72 -19.06
CA ALA A 195 3.60 -26.47 -19.78
C ALA A 195 4.07 -25.72 -21.04
N VAL A 196 5.35 -25.85 -21.40
CA VAL A 196 5.90 -25.44 -22.70
C VAL A 196 6.93 -26.48 -23.17
N THR A 197 7.18 -26.60 -24.47
CA THR A 197 8.23 -27.50 -25.00
C THR A 197 9.63 -27.06 -24.52
N LYS A 198 10.57 -28.01 -24.37
CA LYS A 198 11.87 -27.74 -23.74
C LYS A 198 12.60 -26.55 -24.36
N ASN A 199 13.08 -25.62 -23.53
CA ASN A 199 13.84 -24.43 -23.93
C ASN A 199 13.12 -23.46 -24.89
N SER A 200 11.84 -23.65 -25.20
CA SER A 200 11.06 -22.76 -26.10
C SER A 200 10.85 -21.35 -25.53
N VAL A 201 10.96 -21.18 -24.21
CA VAL A 201 10.83 -19.89 -23.53
C VAL A 201 12.11 -19.54 -22.78
N SER A 202 12.74 -18.44 -23.19
CA SER A 202 13.77 -17.74 -22.42
C SER A 202 13.09 -16.83 -21.39
N THR A 203 13.11 -17.26 -20.13
CA THR A 203 12.56 -16.51 -18.99
C THR A 203 13.64 -15.64 -18.36
N SER A 204 13.38 -14.34 -18.14
CA SER A 204 14.20 -13.50 -17.27
C SER A 204 13.72 -13.66 -15.83
N THR A 205 14.47 -14.42 -15.04
CA THR A 205 14.00 -14.97 -13.75
C THR A 205 14.35 -14.10 -12.54
N SER A 206 15.15 -13.03 -12.74
CA SER A 206 15.69 -12.15 -11.68
C SER A 206 14.64 -11.39 -10.83
N SER A 207 13.37 -11.45 -11.21
CA SER A 207 12.26 -10.80 -10.51
C SER A 207 11.06 -11.74 -10.30
N ALA A 208 11.26 -13.05 -10.39
CA ALA A 208 10.20 -14.05 -10.12
C ALA A 208 10.02 -14.29 -8.62
N TYR A 209 11.08 -14.14 -7.83
CA TYR A 209 11.10 -14.32 -6.38
C TYR A 209 11.83 -13.18 -5.67
N ILE A 210 11.26 -12.69 -4.58
CA ILE A 210 11.76 -11.54 -3.82
C ILE A 210 11.93 -11.92 -2.33
N ASN A 211 13.17 -12.17 -1.93
CA ASN A 211 13.55 -12.57 -0.57
C ASN A 211 14.16 -11.38 0.19
N TYR A 212 13.71 -11.13 1.42
CA TYR A 212 14.25 -10.03 2.24
C TYR A 212 15.76 -10.17 2.54
N ALA A 213 16.29 -11.39 2.65
CA ALA A 213 17.73 -11.60 2.91
C ALA A 213 18.65 -11.15 1.75
N ASP A 214 18.08 -10.97 0.56
CA ASP A 214 18.76 -10.51 -0.65
C ASP A 214 18.67 -8.97 -0.82
N ALA A 215 18.09 -8.25 0.15
CA ALA A 215 18.18 -6.80 0.22
C ALA A 215 19.57 -6.30 0.71
N PRO A 216 20.04 -5.12 0.28
CA PRO A 216 21.25 -4.49 0.76
C PRO A 216 21.27 -4.28 2.27
N LYS A 217 22.42 -4.50 2.91
CA LYS A 217 22.61 -4.27 4.35
C LYS A 217 23.13 -2.86 4.61
N ILE A 218 22.60 -2.23 5.64
CA ILE A 218 23.05 -0.94 6.17
C ILE A 218 23.48 -1.11 7.63
N ARG A 219 24.57 -0.44 8.02
CA ARG A 219 25.00 -0.22 9.41
C ARG A 219 24.98 1.27 9.72
N TYR A 220 24.56 1.64 10.93
CA TYR A 220 24.45 3.04 11.36
C TYR A 220 24.78 3.25 12.84
N ASN A 221 25.52 4.34 13.11
CA ASN A 221 25.93 4.79 14.43
C ASN A 221 25.36 6.19 14.69
N LEU A 222 25.18 6.55 15.96
CA LEU A 222 24.75 7.88 16.38
C LEU A 222 25.79 8.52 17.31
N TYR A 223 25.95 9.84 17.22
CA TYR A 223 26.74 10.63 18.16
C TYR A 223 25.83 11.26 19.22
N SER A 224 26.02 10.85 20.47
CA SER A 224 25.34 11.31 21.69
C SER A 224 26.13 12.43 22.38
N GLN A 225 25.42 13.40 22.96
CA GLN A 225 26.00 14.48 23.78
C GLN A 225 26.75 14.06 25.07
N THR A 226 26.81 12.77 25.38
CA THR A 226 27.32 12.26 26.67
C THR A 226 28.00 10.90 26.55
N TYR A 227 27.62 10.10 25.55
CA TYR A 227 28.24 8.79 25.28
C TYR A 227 29.00 8.76 23.95
N GLU A 228 29.19 9.93 23.32
CA GLU A 228 29.81 10.09 22.01
C GLU A 228 29.25 9.10 20.96
N TRP A 229 30.11 8.39 20.24
CA TRP A 229 29.69 7.39 19.26
C TRP A 229 29.12 6.13 19.93
N LEU A 230 27.79 6.00 19.88
CA LEU A 230 27.07 4.80 20.29
C LEU A 230 27.45 3.60 19.39
N GLU A 231 27.41 2.39 19.96
CA GLU A 231 27.60 1.16 19.21
C GLU A 231 26.58 1.04 18.06
N GLY A 232 27.09 0.74 16.87
CA GLY A 232 26.31 0.81 15.64
C GLY A 232 25.34 -0.35 15.47
N SER A 233 24.11 -0.04 15.06
CA SER A 233 23.08 -1.02 14.73
C SER A 233 23.05 -1.32 13.23
N GLU A 234 22.38 -2.41 12.85
CA GLU A 234 22.20 -2.81 11.45
C GLU A 234 20.71 -2.92 11.08
N ASN A 235 20.43 -3.00 9.78
CA ASN A 235 19.11 -3.02 9.12
C ASN A 235 17.91 -3.37 10.04
N GLY A 236 17.27 -2.33 10.60
CA GLY A 236 16.06 -2.41 11.41
C GLY A 236 16.25 -2.48 12.93
N GLY A 237 17.47 -2.51 13.45
CA GLY A 237 17.74 -2.38 14.88
C GLY A 237 17.56 -0.94 15.41
N VAL A 238 17.23 -0.81 16.69
CA VAL A 238 17.08 0.49 17.36
C VAL A 238 18.40 0.92 17.99
N ILE A 239 18.77 2.18 17.80
CA ILE A 239 19.94 2.83 18.42
C ILE A 239 19.52 4.19 18.98
N GLY A 240 20.04 4.57 20.16
CA GLY A 240 19.71 5.85 20.78
C GLY A 240 20.03 5.94 22.27
N VAL A 241 19.48 6.99 22.87
CA VAL A 241 19.54 7.43 24.28
C VAL A 241 18.11 7.67 24.80
N ILE A 242 17.19 6.79 24.38
CA ILE A 242 15.75 6.92 24.60
C ILE A 242 15.45 6.77 26.09
N GLY A 243 14.92 7.82 26.71
CA GLY A 243 14.64 7.87 28.15
C GLY A 243 15.71 8.61 28.98
N ASP A 244 16.99 8.50 28.60
CA ASP A 244 18.13 9.12 29.31
C ASP A 244 18.14 10.67 29.32
N SER A 245 17.16 11.26 28.64
CA SER A 245 17.01 12.70 28.43
C SER A 245 18.21 13.39 27.75
N LYS A 246 19.01 12.64 26.98
CA LYS A 246 20.13 13.13 26.17
C LYS A 246 19.66 13.45 24.74
N ARG A 247 20.43 14.26 24.00
CA ARG A 247 20.27 14.49 22.54
C ARG A 247 21.23 13.66 21.71
N ILE A 248 20.80 13.34 20.50
CA ILE A 248 21.66 12.99 19.38
C ILE A 248 22.11 14.29 18.67
N GLU A 249 23.37 14.36 18.25
CA GLU A 249 23.95 15.48 17.48
C GLU A 249 24.22 15.10 16.02
N GLY A 250 24.62 13.85 15.77
CA GLY A 250 25.06 13.35 14.47
C GLY A 250 24.75 11.87 14.24
N ALA A 251 24.81 11.43 12.98
CA ALA A 251 24.58 10.06 12.56
C ALA A 251 25.56 9.67 11.43
N TYR A 252 26.19 8.50 11.54
CA TYR A 252 26.97 7.86 10.49
C TYR A 252 26.23 6.65 9.96
N PHE A 253 26.29 6.39 8.65
CA PHE A 253 25.57 5.31 7.99
C PHE A 253 26.31 4.82 6.74
N LYS A 254 26.41 3.50 6.57
CA LYS A 254 27.13 2.87 5.45
C LYS A 254 26.40 1.62 4.96
N ILE A 255 26.34 1.44 3.64
CA ILE A 255 25.97 0.15 3.03
C ILE A 255 27.13 -0.84 3.25
N THR A 256 26.87 -1.93 3.98
CA THR A 256 27.86 -2.95 4.33
C THR A 256 27.86 -4.13 3.36
N ASP A 257 26.71 -4.41 2.73
CA ASP A 257 26.54 -5.37 1.62
C ASP A 257 25.63 -4.68 0.59
N ASN A 258 26.14 -4.41 -0.61
CA ASN A 258 25.40 -3.74 -1.69
C ASN A 258 24.69 -4.72 -2.63
N LYS A 259 24.83 -6.04 -2.44
CA LYS A 259 24.26 -7.09 -3.31
C LYS A 259 24.61 -6.93 -4.80
N GLY A 260 25.76 -6.32 -5.10
CA GLY A 260 26.19 -6.02 -6.48
C GLY A 260 25.55 -4.78 -7.13
N TYR A 261 24.68 -4.04 -6.43
CA TYR A 261 24.06 -2.82 -6.95
C TYR A 261 24.96 -1.60 -6.74
N ASN A 262 24.99 -0.70 -7.74
CA ASN A 262 25.81 0.50 -7.73
C ASN A 262 25.09 1.68 -7.07
N GLY A 263 25.88 2.59 -6.48
CA GLY A 263 25.39 3.77 -5.76
C GLY A 263 25.79 3.74 -4.29
N GLY A 264 25.05 4.45 -3.45
CA GLY A 264 25.27 4.50 -2.01
C GLY A 264 24.12 5.20 -1.29
N LEU A 265 24.45 5.93 -0.23
CA LEU A 265 23.52 6.74 0.55
C LEU A 265 23.76 8.23 0.30
N VAL A 266 22.80 9.09 0.64
CA VAL A 266 22.96 10.53 0.88
C VAL A 266 22.05 10.88 2.04
N GLY A 267 22.60 11.45 3.11
CA GLY A 267 21.83 11.93 4.25
C GLY A 267 21.91 13.44 4.48
N LYS A 268 20.95 13.96 5.24
CA LYS A 268 20.93 15.34 5.74
C LYS A 268 20.41 15.36 7.18
N ALA A 269 20.77 16.39 7.92
CA ALA A 269 20.29 16.61 9.28
C ALA A 269 19.86 18.06 9.44
N TYR A 270 18.71 18.29 10.08
CA TYR A 270 18.39 19.61 10.61
C TYR A 270 19.03 19.75 11.98
N VAL A 271 20.01 20.63 12.09
CA VAL A 271 20.79 20.86 13.32
C VAL A 271 20.44 22.21 13.92
N GLN A 272 20.34 22.28 15.25
CA GLN A 272 20.13 23.52 15.99
C GLN A 272 21.13 24.61 15.55
N LYS A 273 20.65 25.86 15.39
CA LYS A 273 21.36 27.03 14.81
C LYS A 273 21.69 26.95 13.31
N TYR A 274 21.93 25.77 12.73
CA TYR A 274 22.37 25.64 11.33
C TYR A 274 21.25 25.29 10.33
N GLY A 275 20.14 24.73 10.80
CA GLY A 275 19.09 24.23 9.90
C GLY A 275 19.54 22.98 9.14
N TRP A 276 19.06 22.80 7.91
CA TRP A 276 19.38 21.63 7.08
C TRP A 276 20.82 21.63 6.58
N LEU A 277 21.70 20.88 7.27
CA LEU A 277 23.03 20.55 6.81
C LEU A 277 22.98 19.35 5.85
N ASN A 278 23.69 19.48 4.72
CA ASN A 278 24.06 18.34 3.88
C ASN A 278 25.11 17.46 4.61
N SER A 279 25.31 16.23 4.14
CA SER A 279 26.47 15.43 4.52
C SER A 279 27.78 16.19 4.32
N GLN A 280 28.74 16.04 5.24
CA GLN A 280 30.00 16.79 5.19
C GLN A 280 30.78 16.55 3.89
N SER A 281 31.45 17.60 3.41
CA SER A 281 32.11 17.65 2.10
C SER A 281 32.96 16.40 1.82
N GLY A 282 32.55 15.62 0.82
CA GLY A 282 33.26 14.41 0.37
C GLY A 282 32.78 13.09 0.99
N THR A 283 32.04 13.08 2.11
CA THR A 283 31.55 11.84 2.74
C THR A 283 30.03 11.76 2.81
N ASN A 284 29.44 11.11 1.80
CA ASN A 284 28.00 10.83 1.68
C ASN A 284 27.38 9.96 2.81
N ASN A 285 28.17 9.54 3.80
CA ASN A 285 27.86 8.55 4.83
C ASN A 285 27.59 9.17 6.22
N TYR A 286 27.42 10.49 6.31
CA TYR A 286 27.28 11.19 7.59
C TYR A 286 26.26 12.33 7.51
N ALA A 287 25.57 12.61 8.61
CA ALA A 287 24.67 13.76 8.74
C ALA A 287 24.65 14.30 10.18
N GLY A 288 24.72 15.63 10.32
CA GLY A 288 24.65 16.32 11.62
C GLY A 288 25.99 16.86 12.10
N THR A 289 26.18 16.92 13.43
CA THR A 289 27.37 17.47 14.09
C THR A 289 27.87 16.52 15.18
N SER A 290 29.16 16.55 15.49
CA SER A 290 29.77 15.72 16.54
C SER A 290 30.59 16.60 17.48
N GLY A 291 30.30 16.55 18.78
CA GLY A 291 31.01 17.33 19.82
C GLY A 291 30.73 18.83 19.80
N GLN A 292 29.75 19.31 19.02
CA GLN A 292 29.47 20.75 18.85
C GLN A 292 28.42 21.29 19.83
N GLY A 293 27.76 20.42 20.60
CA GLY A 293 26.78 20.83 21.60
C GLY A 293 25.36 21.04 21.03
N LEU A 294 25.14 20.69 19.76
CA LEU A 294 23.94 21.03 19.00
C LEU A 294 23.09 19.78 18.77
N ARG A 295 21.80 19.83 19.12
CA ARG A 295 20.87 18.74 18.82
C ARG A 295 20.62 18.61 17.32
N MET A 296 20.44 17.37 16.87
CA MET A 296 19.69 17.05 15.66
C MET A 296 18.19 17.13 15.99
N GLU A 297 17.43 17.86 15.18
CA GLU A 297 15.95 17.94 15.28
C GLU A 297 15.25 17.08 14.23
N ALA A 298 15.84 16.93 13.04
CA ALA A 298 15.32 16.07 11.99
C ALA A 298 16.44 15.45 11.14
N PHE A 299 16.10 14.39 10.40
CA PHE A 299 16.99 13.55 9.61
C PHE A 299 16.35 13.24 8.25
N GLN A 300 17.16 13.15 7.19
CA GLN A 300 16.78 12.65 5.87
C GLN A 300 17.82 11.66 5.40
N LEU A 301 17.39 10.62 4.67
CA LEU A 301 18.28 9.61 4.10
C LEU A 301 17.69 9.07 2.79
N LYS A 302 18.49 8.95 1.75
CA LYS A 302 18.08 8.29 0.49
C LYS A 302 19.19 7.44 -0.08
N LEU A 303 18.80 6.42 -0.84
CA LEU A 303 19.72 5.68 -1.71
C LEU A 303 20.06 6.51 -2.96
N THR A 304 21.12 6.13 -3.66
CA THR A 304 21.51 6.63 -4.99
C THR A 304 21.86 5.49 -5.95
N GLY A 305 22.08 5.78 -7.24
CA GLY A 305 22.43 4.75 -8.24
C GLY A 305 21.35 3.68 -8.46
N SER A 306 21.75 2.47 -8.88
CA SER A 306 20.80 1.37 -9.07
C SER A 306 20.24 0.81 -7.75
N LEU A 307 20.89 1.07 -6.60
CA LEU A 307 20.26 0.87 -5.29
C LEU A 307 18.95 1.66 -5.17
N ALA A 308 18.94 2.94 -5.55
CA ALA A 308 17.73 3.77 -5.52
C ALA A 308 16.66 3.35 -6.53
N THR A 309 17.03 2.67 -7.60
CA THR A 309 16.08 2.12 -8.58
C THR A 309 15.34 0.92 -8.00
N ASN A 310 16.07 -0.06 -7.45
CA ASN A 310 15.54 -1.37 -7.06
C ASN A 310 15.04 -1.45 -5.61
N PHE A 311 15.52 -0.57 -4.73
CA PHE A 311 15.22 -0.60 -3.30
C PHE A 311 14.61 0.71 -2.81
N ASP A 312 13.88 0.60 -1.70
CA ASP A 312 13.38 1.69 -0.89
C ASP A 312 14.12 1.69 0.45
N ILE A 313 14.40 2.89 0.99
CA ILE A 313 14.96 3.06 2.33
C ILE A 313 13.96 3.80 3.22
N TYR A 314 13.60 3.16 4.33
CA TYR A 314 12.68 3.65 5.34
C TYR A 314 13.45 3.97 6.62
N TYR A 315 13.07 5.04 7.31
CA TYR A 315 13.70 5.40 8.58
C TYR A 315 12.76 6.21 9.46
N ARG A 316 12.84 5.99 10.77
CA ARG A 316 12.09 6.76 11.77
C ARG A 316 12.97 7.15 12.94
N VAL A 317 12.54 8.17 13.67
CA VAL A 317 13.27 8.70 14.83
C VAL A 317 12.38 8.79 16.05
N TYR A 318 12.96 8.55 17.22
CA TYR A 318 12.35 8.86 18.50
C TYR A 318 12.66 10.32 18.84
N VAL A 319 11.62 11.11 19.12
CA VAL A 319 11.74 12.54 19.44
C VAL A 319 11.28 12.80 20.87
N GLN A 320 12.06 13.61 21.58
CA GLN A 320 11.77 14.07 22.93
C GLN A 320 10.32 14.53 23.11
N ASN A 321 9.63 13.99 24.12
CA ASN A 321 8.24 14.34 24.46
C ASN A 321 7.21 14.09 23.33
N MET A 322 7.58 13.26 22.33
CA MET A 322 6.73 12.83 21.23
C MET A 322 6.74 11.31 21.01
N GLY A 323 7.80 10.61 21.40
CA GLY A 323 7.96 9.18 21.17
C GLY A 323 8.53 8.87 19.78
N TRP A 324 8.37 7.63 19.32
CA TRP A 324 8.62 7.28 17.92
C TRP A 324 7.68 8.06 17.01
N LEU A 325 8.26 8.86 16.11
CA LEU A 325 7.55 9.32 14.92
C LEU A 325 7.51 8.19 13.87
N SER A 326 6.70 8.39 12.83
CA SER A 326 6.49 7.38 11.80
C SER A 326 7.62 7.32 10.78
N TRP A 327 7.58 6.30 9.93
CA TRP A 327 8.59 6.04 8.91
C TRP A 327 8.57 7.08 7.78
N ALA A 328 9.67 7.80 7.62
CA ALA A 328 10.02 8.47 6.38
C ALA A 328 10.54 7.44 5.35
N LYS A 329 10.55 7.86 4.09
CA LYS A 329 10.99 7.06 2.94
C LYS A 329 11.82 7.92 1.99
N ASN A 330 12.89 7.36 1.42
CA ASN A 330 13.63 7.86 0.25
C ASN A 330 13.96 9.38 0.22
N GLY A 331 14.27 9.99 1.37
CA GLY A 331 14.62 11.41 1.48
C GLY A 331 13.55 12.30 2.14
N GLY A 332 12.37 11.76 2.49
CA GLY A 332 11.40 12.46 3.35
C GLY A 332 12.00 12.82 4.72
N ALA A 333 11.58 13.92 5.33
CA ALA A 333 12.12 14.31 6.64
C ALA A 333 11.54 13.44 7.76
N ALA A 334 12.38 12.96 8.67
CA ALA A 334 11.99 12.28 9.91
C ALA A 334 12.41 13.13 11.11
N GLY A 335 11.49 13.48 12.02
CA GLY A 335 11.81 14.27 13.21
C GLY A 335 10.90 15.48 13.44
N SER A 336 11.46 16.55 13.99
CA SER A 336 10.69 17.75 14.36
C SER A 336 11.48 19.05 14.15
N PHE A 337 11.88 19.34 12.91
CA PHE A 337 12.67 20.52 12.60
C PHE A 337 11.90 21.84 12.85
N ASN A 338 12.62 22.87 13.31
CA ASN A 338 12.08 24.11 13.87
C ASN A 338 11.34 23.94 15.22
N TYR A 339 10.94 22.73 15.62
CA TYR A 339 10.16 22.51 16.85
C TYR A 339 11.03 22.61 18.12
N GLY A 340 12.36 22.55 17.98
CA GLY A 340 13.28 22.66 19.11
C GLY A 340 13.41 21.40 19.98
N ALA A 341 12.66 20.34 19.65
CA ALA A 341 12.81 19.03 20.28
C ALA A 341 13.97 18.26 19.62
N ARG A 342 14.72 17.52 20.44
CA ARG A 342 15.84 16.68 20.01
C ARG A 342 15.36 15.30 19.52
N ILE A 343 16.12 14.72 18.59
CA ILE A 343 16.12 13.28 18.37
C ILE A 343 16.85 12.59 19.55
N GLU A 344 16.29 11.47 20.01
CA GLU A 344 16.85 10.61 21.05
C GLU A 344 17.15 9.19 20.52
N GLY A 345 16.63 8.80 19.34
CA GLY A 345 16.95 7.51 18.72
C GLY A 345 16.54 7.39 17.25
N LEU A 346 17.05 6.36 16.57
CA LEU A 346 16.91 6.12 15.13
C LEU A 346 16.69 4.63 14.83
N GLN A 347 15.96 4.34 13.76
CA GLN A 347 15.79 3.01 13.18
C GLN A 347 15.75 3.15 11.64
N ILE A 348 16.51 2.35 10.88
CA ILE A 348 16.57 2.40 9.40
C ILE A 348 16.40 0.99 8.83
N VAL A 349 15.54 0.82 7.83
CA VAL A 349 15.31 -0.44 7.10
C VAL A 349 15.39 -0.21 5.58
N ILE A 350 16.11 -1.07 4.86
CA ILE A 350 16.10 -1.15 3.40
C ILE A 350 15.18 -2.31 2.97
N THR A 351 14.32 -2.10 1.96
CA THR A 351 13.50 -3.15 1.34
C THR A 351 13.62 -3.12 -0.19
N HIS A 352 13.27 -4.21 -0.85
CA HIS A 352 12.92 -4.17 -2.27
C HIS A 352 11.78 -3.15 -2.51
N LYS A 353 11.83 -2.45 -3.65
CA LYS A 353 10.78 -1.51 -4.04
C LYS A 353 9.49 -2.25 -4.41
N GLY A 354 8.35 -1.64 -4.12
CA GLY A 354 7.03 -2.27 -4.27
C GLY A 354 6.59 -3.10 -3.06
N ALA A 355 7.48 -3.32 -2.07
CA ALA A 355 7.09 -3.99 -0.82
C ALA A 355 5.95 -3.24 -0.10
N ASN A 356 5.93 -1.91 -0.14
CA ASN A 356 4.89 -1.01 0.40
C ASN A 356 4.46 -1.26 1.87
N SER A 357 5.22 -2.08 2.59
CA SER A 357 5.20 -2.28 4.04
C SER A 357 6.60 -2.76 4.44
N LEU A 358 6.91 -2.70 5.74
CA LEU A 358 8.14 -3.28 6.25
C LEU A 358 8.07 -4.81 6.34
N PRO A 359 9.21 -5.51 6.41
CA PRO A 359 9.27 -6.94 6.72
C PRO A 359 8.70 -7.24 8.11
N ALA A 360 8.32 -8.50 8.33
CA ALA A 360 7.86 -8.96 9.64
C ALA A 360 8.94 -8.72 10.73
N GLY A 361 8.52 -8.26 11.91
CA GLY A 361 9.40 -7.90 13.02
C GLY A 361 9.72 -6.41 13.14
N PHE A 362 9.56 -5.60 12.08
CA PHE A 362 9.80 -4.14 12.12
C PHE A 362 8.50 -3.32 12.19
N SER A 363 7.40 -3.93 12.62
CA SER A 363 6.05 -3.37 12.61
C SER A 363 5.92 -2.11 13.47
N GLY A 364 5.66 -0.98 12.81
CA GLY A 364 5.19 0.27 13.40
C GLY A 364 4.36 1.02 12.36
N THR A 365 3.39 1.83 12.79
CA THR A 365 2.46 2.54 11.91
C THR A 365 3.16 3.61 11.04
N PHE A 366 2.52 3.98 9.93
CA PHE A 366 3.10 4.77 8.83
C PHE A 366 2.52 6.21 8.76
N ASN A 367 2.20 6.83 9.89
CA ASN A 367 1.44 8.08 9.98
C ASN A 367 2.35 9.32 10.07
N SER A 368 2.75 9.91 8.94
CA SER A 368 3.56 11.14 8.74
C SER A 368 4.86 11.30 9.59
N PRO A 369 6.05 11.39 8.96
CA PRO A 369 7.32 11.28 9.67
C PRO A 369 7.85 12.57 10.32
N CYS A 370 7.29 13.75 10.04
CA CYS A 370 7.88 15.02 10.48
C CYS A 370 6.89 16.03 11.08
N LYS A 371 7.35 16.84 12.04
CA LYS A 371 6.57 17.91 12.66
C LYS A 371 7.31 19.24 12.64
N THR A 372 6.88 20.14 11.77
CA THR A 372 7.49 21.48 11.62
C THR A 372 6.90 22.49 12.61
N ASN A 373 7.53 23.66 12.70
CA ASN A 373 7.11 24.75 13.56
C ASN A 373 7.26 26.08 12.81
N THR A 374 6.24 26.94 12.91
CA THR A 374 6.14 28.22 12.19
C THR A 374 5.75 29.34 13.17
N SER A 375 6.74 29.77 13.96
CA SER A 375 6.78 31.02 14.74
C SER A 375 5.78 31.20 15.90
N GLY A 376 6.28 31.27 17.16
CA GLY A 376 5.40 31.50 18.32
C GLY A 376 6.02 31.69 19.74
N VAL A 377 7.33 31.93 19.87
CA VAL A 377 8.05 32.45 21.08
C VAL A 377 7.66 31.95 22.51
N LYS A 378 8.52 31.08 23.08
CA LYS A 378 8.91 30.90 24.52
C LYS A 378 7.83 30.78 25.63
N TYR A 379 8.02 29.83 26.57
CA TYR A 379 8.39 30.13 27.98
C TYR A 379 8.84 28.88 28.78
N ASN A 380 9.04 29.04 30.10
CA ASN A 380 9.82 28.17 31.00
C ASN A 380 9.06 26.94 31.56
N SER A 381 9.79 26.11 32.30
CA SER A 381 9.34 24.86 32.95
C SER A 381 8.56 25.06 34.25
N ALA A 382 7.40 24.42 34.36
CA ALA A 382 6.74 24.03 35.61
C ALA A 382 5.82 22.80 35.36
N THR A 383 5.46 22.06 36.41
CA THR A 383 4.76 20.77 36.31
C THR A 383 3.24 20.85 36.45
N THR A 384 2.51 20.31 35.46
CA THR A 384 1.27 19.53 35.64
C THR A 384 0.89 18.93 34.29
N SER A 385 0.49 17.65 34.26
CA SER A 385 0.24 16.93 32.99
C SER A 385 -1.23 17.07 32.54
N THR A 386 -1.55 18.18 31.89
CA THR A 386 -2.81 18.32 31.14
C THR A 386 -2.70 17.66 29.77
N ASP A 387 -3.71 16.89 29.36
CA ASP A 387 -3.74 16.27 28.03
C ASP A 387 -3.96 17.36 26.96
N LYS A 388 -2.89 17.74 26.27
CA LYS A 388 -2.88 18.80 25.23
C LYS A 388 -3.63 18.44 23.93
N ARG A 389 -4.48 17.41 23.98
CA ARG A 389 -5.49 17.03 22.97
C ARG A 389 -6.93 17.31 23.45
N ILE A 390 -7.12 17.74 24.69
CA ILE A 390 -8.43 18.17 25.21
C ILE A 390 -8.51 19.69 25.05
N PRO A 391 -9.47 20.23 24.28
CA PRO A 391 -9.66 21.66 24.20
C PRO A 391 -10.07 22.24 25.56
N ASN A 392 -9.45 23.35 25.95
CA ASN A 392 -9.76 24.13 27.14
C ASN A 392 -9.83 25.63 26.85
N TYR A 393 -10.20 26.02 25.63
CA TYR A 393 -10.26 27.43 25.22
C TYR A 393 -11.25 28.23 26.09
N THR A 394 -10.75 29.35 26.61
CA THR A 394 -11.45 30.36 27.44
C THR A 394 -11.07 31.77 26.99
N GLY A 395 -10.62 31.95 25.76
CA GLY A 395 -10.03 33.21 25.28
C GLY A 395 -11.08 34.28 24.97
N SER A 396 -10.92 35.46 25.55
CA SER A 396 -11.84 36.60 25.43
C SER A 396 -11.40 37.66 24.41
N LYS A 397 -10.48 37.34 23.49
CA LYS A 397 -10.05 38.25 22.42
C LYS A 397 -10.82 37.99 21.13
N THR A 398 -11.14 39.07 20.43
CA THR A 398 -12.29 39.18 19.52
C THR A 398 -11.89 39.54 18.10
N THR A 399 -10.73 39.05 17.63
CA THR A 399 -10.36 39.19 16.22
C THR A 399 -11.13 38.19 15.37
N ASN A 400 -12.35 38.54 14.94
CA ASN A 400 -13.17 37.66 14.11
C ASN A 400 -12.74 37.66 12.63
N TYR A 401 -13.17 36.61 11.91
CA TYR A 401 -13.13 36.49 10.47
C TYR A 401 -14.52 36.05 9.98
N ASN A 402 -15.03 36.71 8.94
CA ASN A 402 -16.31 36.35 8.35
C ASN A 402 -16.06 35.39 7.17
N VAL A 403 -16.39 34.12 7.36
CA VAL A 403 -16.38 33.11 6.30
C VAL A 403 -17.74 33.11 5.62
N ASN A 404 -17.75 33.12 4.29
CA ASN A 404 -18.98 33.11 3.49
C ASN A 404 -19.08 31.77 2.75
N TYR A 405 -20.23 31.10 2.90
CA TYR A 405 -20.59 29.87 2.21
C TYR A 405 -21.72 30.18 1.22
N SER A 406 -21.76 29.44 0.11
CA SER A 406 -22.88 29.48 -0.83
C SER A 406 -23.10 28.07 -1.35
N TYR A 407 -24.36 27.63 -1.35
CA TYR A 407 -24.74 26.25 -1.63
C TYR A 407 -26.12 26.21 -2.29
N THR A 408 -26.44 25.11 -2.95
CA THR A 408 -27.78 24.86 -3.50
C THR A 408 -28.54 23.95 -2.54
N SER A 409 -29.78 24.30 -2.22
CA SER A 409 -30.64 23.52 -1.32
C SER A 409 -30.94 22.12 -1.88
N TYR A 410 -31.29 21.20 -0.99
CA TYR A 410 -31.63 19.81 -1.33
C TYR A 410 -32.74 19.71 -2.40
N ASN A 411 -33.64 20.68 -2.47
CA ASN A 411 -34.74 20.74 -3.43
C ASN A 411 -34.41 21.53 -4.73
N SER A 412 -33.17 22.03 -4.87
CA SER A 412 -32.68 22.88 -5.97
C SER A 412 -33.38 24.23 -6.22
N ASN A 413 -34.42 24.60 -5.45
CA ASN A 413 -35.19 25.83 -5.69
C ASN A 413 -34.51 27.10 -5.16
N PHE A 414 -33.60 26.95 -4.19
CA PHE A 414 -33.00 28.04 -3.42
C PHE A 414 -31.47 27.85 -3.30
N SER A 415 -30.72 28.96 -3.43
CA SER A 415 -29.28 29.00 -3.18
C SER A 415 -29.00 29.73 -1.87
N GLY A 416 -28.69 28.98 -0.82
CA GLY A 416 -28.40 29.53 0.49
C GLY A 416 -27.09 30.31 0.54
N LYS A 417 -27.07 31.38 1.34
CA LYS A 417 -25.90 32.23 1.57
C LYS A 417 -25.73 32.46 3.06
N VAL A 418 -24.65 31.92 3.60
CA VAL A 418 -24.39 31.90 5.05
C VAL A 418 -23.07 32.62 5.32
N THR A 419 -23.09 33.59 6.22
CA THR A 419 -21.88 34.25 6.74
C THR A 419 -21.69 33.86 8.20
N LEU A 420 -20.54 33.27 8.55
CA LEU A 420 -20.16 32.99 9.93
C LEU A 420 -18.99 33.83 10.39
N SER A 421 -19.17 34.53 11.51
CA SER A 421 -18.11 35.27 12.19
C SER A 421 -17.40 34.34 13.18
N ILE A 422 -16.22 33.84 12.80
CA ILE A 422 -15.43 32.88 13.59
C ILE A 422 -14.21 33.60 14.17
N SER A 423 -13.96 33.47 15.48
CA SER A 423 -12.77 34.04 16.11
C SER A 423 -11.49 33.42 15.56
N LYS A 424 -10.59 34.24 15.01
CA LYS A 424 -9.25 33.83 14.53
C LYS A 424 -8.39 33.31 15.68
N ASP A 425 -8.56 33.87 16.88
CA ASP A 425 -7.83 33.48 18.08
C ASP A 425 -8.25 32.07 18.53
N MET A 426 -9.56 31.79 18.48
CA MET A 426 -10.11 30.45 18.72
C MET A 426 -9.69 29.45 17.65
N TYR A 427 -9.85 29.78 16.36
CA TYR A 427 -9.37 28.94 15.25
C TYR A 427 -7.88 28.59 15.39
N SER A 428 -7.03 29.58 15.68
CA SER A 428 -5.59 29.39 15.86
C SER A 428 -5.26 28.48 17.05
N TYR A 429 -6.03 28.60 18.14
CA TYR A 429 -5.92 27.69 19.29
C TYR A 429 -6.29 26.26 18.90
N TYR A 430 -7.45 26.02 18.27
CA TYR A 430 -7.90 24.68 17.88
C TYR A 430 -6.95 24.04 16.88
N LYS A 431 -6.46 24.83 15.90
CA LYS A 431 -5.42 24.43 14.96
C LYS A 431 -4.13 23.98 15.65
N GLY A 432 -3.73 24.67 16.73
CA GLY A 432 -2.56 24.33 17.55
C GLY A 432 -2.70 23.12 18.48
N LEU A 433 -3.89 22.53 18.64
CA LEU A 433 -4.09 21.35 19.49
C LEU A 433 -3.45 20.08 18.91
N ARG A 434 -2.94 19.21 19.79
CA ARG A 434 -2.51 17.86 19.40
C ARG A 434 -3.75 17.03 18.99
N ARG A 435 -3.59 16.19 17.97
CA ARG A 435 -4.66 15.30 17.45
C ARG A 435 -4.60 13.90 18.06
N TYR A 436 -5.67 13.13 17.86
CA TYR A 436 -5.82 11.76 18.33
C TYR A 436 -5.46 10.72 17.24
N SER A 437 -4.33 10.94 16.55
CA SER A 437 -3.81 10.28 15.34
C SER A 437 -3.46 8.78 15.46
N ASN A 438 -4.17 8.03 16.30
CA ASN A 438 -3.82 6.69 16.74
C ASN A 438 -5.04 5.74 16.91
N ASN A 439 -6.28 6.27 16.96
CA ASN A 439 -7.51 5.45 17.01
C ASN A 439 -8.77 6.34 16.80
N TYR A 440 -9.35 6.32 15.60
CA TYR A 440 -10.44 7.23 15.21
C TYR A 440 -11.75 6.87 15.91
N THR A 441 -12.11 5.59 15.83
CA THR A 441 -13.16 4.89 16.60
C THR A 441 -13.28 5.29 18.08
N LYS A 442 -12.17 5.59 18.77
CA LYS A 442 -12.15 5.94 20.21
C LYS A 442 -12.19 7.44 20.51
N TYR A 443 -11.95 8.31 19.52
CA TYR A 443 -11.68 9.72 19.79
C TYR A 443 -12.44 10.74 18.92
N SER A 444 -13.05 10.36 17.79
CA SER A 444 -13.87 11.27 16.95
C SER A 444 -14.95 12.01 17.75
N THR A 445 -15.62 11.31 18.68
CA THR A 445 -16.62 11.90 19.59
C THR A 445 -16.07 12.99 20.51
N LYS A 446 -14.76 13.12 20.71
CA LYS A 446 -14.16 14.24 21.47
C LYS A 446 -14.05 15.52 20.66
N TYR A 447 -14.01 15.44 19.33
CA TYR A 447 -14.05 16.60 18.45
C TYR A 447 -15.47 17.18 18.45
N ILE A 448 -16.47 16.30 18.37
CA ILE A 448 -17.90 16.62 18.41
C ILE A 448 -18.33 17.20 19.77
N ASN A 449 -17.96 16.56 20.90
CA ASN A 449 -18.47 16.93 22.23
C ASN A 449 -17.77 18.13 22.89
N ASP A 450 -16.89 18.84 22.19
CA ASP A 450 -16.27 20.06 22.74
C ASP A 450 -17.25 21.25 22.74
N LYS A 451 -17.27 22.00 23.85
CA LYS A 451 -18.19 23.11 24.09
C LYS A 451 -18.15 24.21 23.01
N ASN A 452 -16.98 24.50 22.43
CA ASN A 452 -16.84 25.60 21.46
C ASN A 452 -17.13 25.12 20.04
N ASN A 453 -16.79 23.87 19.71
CA ASN A 453 -17.25 23.23 18.48
C ASN A 453 -18.79 23.15 18.42
N LEU A 454 -19.41 22.75 19.53
CA LEU A 454 -20.88 22.76 19.66
C LEU A 454 -21.43 24.19 19.46
N ALA A 455 -20.87 25.21 20.12
CA ALA A 455 -21.30 26.60 19.98
C ALA A 455 -21.15 27.19 18.55
N VAL A 456 -20.10 26.81 17.82
CA VAL A 456 -19.93 27.22 16.42
C VAL A 456 -20.86 26.44 15.48
N ALA A 457 -21.19 25.18 15.80
CA ALA A 457 -22.28 24.46 15.12
C ALA A 457 -23.65 25.10 15.40
N SER A 458 -23.93 25.58 16.63
CA SER A 458 -25.15 26.36 16.93
C SER A 458 -25.21 27.65 16.10
N SER A 459 -24.05 28.29 15.88
CA SER A 459 -23.95 29.50 15.03
C SER A 459 -24.22 29.18 13.56
N LEU A 460 -23.71 28.05 13.03
CA LEU A 460 -24.01 27.54 11.69
C LEU A 460 -25.51 27.26 11.52
N ILE A 461 -26.11 26.53 12.46
CA ILE A 461 -27.56 26.24 12.52
C ILE A 461 -28.38 27.54 12.48
N SER A 462 -27.98 28.54 13.26
CA SER A 462 -28.67 29.83 13.35
C SER A 462 -28.58 30.62 12.02
N ALA A 463 -27.42 30.61 11.37
CA ALA A 463 -27.23 31.31 10.11
C ALA A 463 -27.91 30.61 8.91
N ILE A 464 -27.95 29.27 8.90
CA ILE A 464 -28.76 28.49 7.96
C ILE A 464 -30.25 28.80 8.17
N LYS A 465 -30.72 28.76 9.43
CA LYS A 465 -32.12 29.05 9.77
C LYS A 465 -32.56 30.44 9.28
N ASN A 466 -31.71 31.45 9.45
CA ASN A 466 -31.97 32.80 8.93
C ASN A 466 -32.00 32.82 7.39
N SER A 467 -30.98 32.27 6.72
CA SER A 467 -30.94 32.21 5.25
C SER A 467 -32.12 31.45 4.62
N TYR A 468 -32.70 30.48 5.33
CA TYR A 468 -33.92 29.78 4.92
C TYR A 468 -35.16 30.67 5.13
N TYR A 469 -35.29 31.29 6.31
CA TYR A 469 -36.40 32.18 6.63
C TYR A 469 -36.48 33.38 5.67
N ASP A 470 -35.33 33.97 5.34
CA ASP A 470 -35.21 35.12 4.42
C ASP A 470 -35.68 34.79 2.99
N TYR A 471 -35.72 33.50 2.61
CA TYR A 471 -36.20 33.03 1.30
C TYR A 471 -37.65 32.50 1.37
N TYR A 472 -37.96 31.62 2.33
CA TYR A 472 -39.26 30.93 2.41
C TYR A 472 -40.31 31.65 3.27
N GLY A 473 -39.94 32.71 4.01
CA GLY A 473 -40.82 33.43 4.94
C GLY A 473 -41.30 32.61 6.14
N THR A 474 -40.77 31.40 6.34
CA THR A 474 -41.19 30.45 7.36
C THR A 474 -39.98 29.86 8.10
N SER A 475 -40.14 29.48 9.36
CA SER A 475 -39.06 28.83 10.11
C SER A 475 -38.90 27.37 9.67
N PRO A 476 -37.68 26.92 9.30
CA PRO A 476 -37.41 25.52 8.98
C PRO A 476 -37.51 24.63 10.23
N SER A 477 -37.81 23.35 10.02
CA SER A 477 -37.68 22.30 11.03
C SER A 477 -36.22 21.89 11.21
N ASN A 478 -35.93 21.12 12.27
CA ASN A 478 -34.58 20.57 12.47
C ASN A 478 -34.15 19.63 11.32
N SER A 479 -35.10 18.95 10.67
CA SER A 479 -34.82 18.11 9.50
C SER A 479 -34.42 18.95 8.29
N ASP A 480 -35.14 20.05 8.03
CA ASP A 480 -34.79 20.96 6.93
C ASP A 480 -33.39 21.56 7.16
N ILE A 481 -33.09 22.03 8.38
CA ILE A 481 -31.76 22.55 8.74
C ILE A 481 -30.68 21.47 8.56
N ALA A 482 -30.97 20.20 8.83
CA ALA A 482 -30.03 19.10 8.59
C ALA A 482 -29.75 18.91 7.08
N TYR A 483 -30.78 18.92 6.23
CA TYR A 483 -30.61 18.84 4.77
C TYR A 483 -29.84 20.05 4.19
N GLU A 484 -30.15 21.28 4.64
CA GLU A 484 -29.42 22.47 4.20
C GLU A 484 -27.97 22.48 4.71
N ALA A 485 -27.72 21.99 5.93
CA ALA A 485 -26.37 21.81 6.45
C ALA A 485 -25.58 20.74 5.68
N MET A 486 -26.22 19.63 5.29
CA MET A 486 -25.64 18.59 4.44
C MET A 486 -25.17 19.20 3.11
N ARG A 487 -26.03 19.94 2.41
CA ARG A 487 -25.67 20.58 1.12
C ARG A 487 -24.61 21.68 1.27
N LEU A 488 -24.64 22.46 2.36
CA LEU A 488 -23.59 23.43 2.66
C LEU A 488 -22.22 22.75 2.84
N ILE A 489 -22.18 21.60 3.54
CA ILE A 489 -20.95 20.84 3.80
C ILE A 489 -20.46 20.11 2.53
N GLN A 490 -21.35 19.47 1.76
CA GLN A 490 -21.05 18.89 0.44
C GLN A 490 -20.51 19.96 -0.56
N GLY A 491 -20.88 21.23 -0.38
CA GLY A 491 -20.37 22.36 -1.17
C GLY A 491 -19.02 22.93 -0.72
N MET A 492 -18.40 22.41 0.34
CA MET A 492 -17.07 22.83 0.77
C MET A 492 -15.97 22.26 -0.15
N THR A 493 -14.81 22.90 -0.18
CA THR A 493 -13.70 22.41 -1.02
C THR A 493 -13.11 21.12 -0.43
N TYR A 494 -13.24 19.99 -1.12
CA TYR A 494 -12.53 18.77 -0.75
C TYR A 494 -11.02 19.00 -0.72
N LYS A 495 -10.39 18.74 0.42
CA LYS A 495 -9.00 19.12 0.73
C LYS A 495 -8.29 17.98 1.46
N SER A 496 -7.94 16.93 0.73
CA SER A 496 -7.16 15.82 1.31
C SER A 496 -5.90 16.35 2.02
N ASP A 497 -5.60 15.83 3.21
CA ASP A 497 -4.46 16.28 4.00
C ASP A 497 -3.13 16.13 3.27
N MET A 498 -3.04 15.18 2.34
CA MET A 498 -1.85 14.97 1.51
C MET A 498 -1.67 16.09 0.48
N ALA A 499 -2.76 16.64 -0.07
CA ALA A 499 -2.72 17.76 -1.01
C ALA A 499 -2.66 19.13 -0.31
N SER A 500 -3.28 19.25 0.88
CA SER A 500 -3.45 20.54 1.57
C SER A 500 -2.38 20.83 2.63
N ARG A 501 -1.82 19.80 3.30
CA ARG A 501 -0.93 19.95 4.47
C ARG A 501 0.29 19.02 4.47
N GLY A 502 0.33 17.99 3.61
CA GLY A 502 1.42 17.01 3.51
C GLY A 502 1.38 15.91 4.58
N TYR A 503 0.22 15.65 5.17
CA TYR A 503 -0.03 14.54 6.10
C TYR A 503 -0.91 13.49 5.39
N ALA A 504 -1.09 12.31 5.99
CA ALA A 504 -2.01 11.32 5.46
C ALA A 504 -3.40 11.36 6.11
N ASP A 505 -3.48 12.02 7.28
CA ASP A 505 -4.60 11.93 8.22
C ASP A 505 -4.38 12.94 9.39
N PHE A 506 -5.19 14.00 9.48
CA PHE A 506 -5.17 15.05 10.51
C PHE A 506 -6.61 15.62 10.72
N PRO A 507 -7.48 14.93 11.47
CA PRO A 507 -8.86 15.36 11.67
C PRO A 507 -8.94 16.76 12.29
N LYS A 508 -9.58 17.67 11.58
CA LYS A 508 -9.93 19.04 11.97
C LYS A 508 -11.03 19.02 13.03
N TYR A 509 -11.02 20.03 13.89
CA TYR A 509 -12.19 20.33 14.71
C TYR A 509 -13.23 21.08 13.86
N PRO A 510 -14.55 20.97 14.12
CA PRO A 510 -15.60 21.72 13.40
C PRO A 510 -15.31 23.21 13.18
N ILE A 511 -14.69 23.89 14.15
CA ILE A 511 -14.22 25.29 14.01
C ILE A 511 -13.23 25.48 12.85
N GLU A 512 -12.30 24.53 12.66
CA GLU A 512 -11.31 24.56 11.57
C GLU A 512 -11.90 24.17 10.22
N THR A 513 -12.75 23.13 10.15
CA THR A 513 -13.39 22.71 8.89
C THR A 513 -14.20 23.86 8.29
N LEU A 514 -14.91 24.61 9.14
CA LEU A 514 -15.60 25.83 8.78
C LEU A 514 -14.62 26.95 8.39
N PHE A 515 -13.64 27.28 9.24
CA PHE A 515 -12.72 28.40 8.98
C PHE A 515 -11.87 28.21 7.71
N ASP A 516 -11.35 27.00 7.46
CA ASP A 516 -10.60 26.66 6.25
C ASP A 516 -11.52 26.46 5.03
N ASN A 517 -12.85 26.46 5.22
CA ASN A 517 -13.90 26.11 4.25
C ASN A 517 -13.58 24.81 3.49
N GLY A 518 -13.42 23.72 4.24
CA GLY A 518 -13.32 22.36 3.70
C GLY A 518 -12.23 21.46 4.29
N GLY A 519 -12.31 20.19 3.90
CA GLY A 519 -11.49 19.08 4.38
C GLY A 519 -11.76 17.81 3.58
N ASP A 520 -11.37 16.69 4.15
CA ASP A 520 -11.56 15.31 3.70
C ASP A 520 -12.78 14.66 4.40
N CYS A 521 -12.94 13.35 4.28
CA CYS A 521 -14.12 12.60 4.71
C CYS A 521 -14.42 12.71 6.21
N GLU A 522 -13.42 12.51 7.06
CA GLU A 522 -13.52 12.57 8.51
C GLU A 522 -13.83 14.00 8.98
N ASP A 523 -13.28 15.01 8.31
CA ASP A 523 -13.48 16.42 8.62
C ASP A 523 -14.91 16.89 8.41
N THR A 524 -15.48 16.53 7.26
CA THR A 524 -16.85 16.87 6.89
C THR A 524 -17.86 16.04 7.66
N ALA A 525 -17.56 14.75 7.92
CA ALA A 525 -18.39 13.87 8.75
C ALA A 525 -18.43 14.32 10.22
N ILE A 526 -17.28 14.68 10.82
CA ILE A 526 -17.20 15.22 12.19
C ILE A 526 -17.96 16.54 12.30
N LEU A 527 -17.85 17.44 11.32
CA LEU A 527 -18.61 18.69 11.29
C LEU A 527 -20.12 18.42 11.21
N TYR A 528 -20.57 17.60 10.27
CA TYR A 528 -22.00 17.32 10.07
C TYR A 528 -22.60 16.58 11.28
N ALA A 529 -21.90 15.62 11.86
CA ALA A 529 -22.33 14.95 13.09
C ALA A 529 -22.42 15.90 14.31
N THR A 530 -21.60 16.96 14.35
CA THR A 530 -21.69 18.02 15.37
C THR A 530 -22.96 18.87 15.18
N VAL A 531 -23.33 19.18 13.94
CA VAL A 531 -24.59 19.88 13.60
C VAL A 531 -25.80 19.02 13.98
N LEU A 532 -25.84 17.75 13.55
CA LEU A 532 -26.93 16.83 13.86
C LEU A 532 -27.14 16.65 15.37
N LYS A 533 -26.04 16.52 16.16
CA LYS A 533 -26.11 16.50 17.62
C LYS A 533 -26.73 17.80 18.19
N GLN A 534 -26.35 18.97 17.68
CA GLN A 534 -26.95 20.25 18.11
C GLN A 534 -28.42 20.40 17.72
N LEU A 535 -28.87 19.73 16.66
CA LEU A 535 -30.28 19.61 16.26
C LEU A 535 -31.05 18.54 17.05
N GLY A 536 -30.40 17.81 17.97
CA GLY A 536 -31.00 16.69 18.71
C GLY A 536 -31.31 15.45 17.85
N ILE A 537 -30.77 15.39 16.63
CA ILE A 537 -30.99 14.29 15.68
C ILE A 537 -30.02 13.16 16.00
N GLY A 538 -30.55 11.94 16.15
CA GLY A 538 -29.74 10.75 16.42
C GLY A 538 -28.71 10.52 15.32
N VAL A 539 -27.42 10.38 15.68
CA VAL A 539 -26.33 10.29 14.70
C VAL A 539 -25.25 9.29 15.13
N VAL A 540 -24.61 8.66 14.14
CA VAL A 540 -23.39 7.85 14.26
C VAL A 540 -22.39 8.28 13.17
N LEU A 541 -21.11 7.95 13.34
CA LEU A 541 -20.16 7.94 12.23
C LEU A 541 -20.04 6.51 11.69
N ILE A 542 -19.80 6.40 10.39
CA ILE A 542 -19.63 5.15 9.65
C ILE A 542 -18.18 5.14 9.13
N GLU A 543 -17.35 4.24 9.66
CA GLU A 543 -15.91 4.16 9.44
C GLU A 543 -15.57 2.94 8.57
N PHE A 544 -15.02 3.16 7.37
CA PHE A 544 -14.50 2.13 6.46
C PHE A 544 -12.96 2.05 6.56
N ASP A 545 -12.31 1.20 5.77
CA ASP A 545 -10.84 1.05 5.78
C ASP A 545 -10.11 2.32 5.25
N ASP A 546 -10.76 3.11 4.40
CA ASP A 546 -10.20 4.30 3.72
C ASP A 546 -11.17 5.49 3.57
N HIS A 547 -12.38 5.42 4.16
CA HIS A 547 -13.42 6.47 4.08
C HIS A 547 -14.21 6.64 5.39
N MET A 548 -14.79 7.83 5.60
CA MET A 548 -15.69 8.11 6.72
C MET A 548 -16.95 8.88 6.28
N ALA A 549 -18.11 8.35 6.66
CA ALA A 549 -19.43 8.91 6.37
C ALA A 549 -20.26 9.10 7.64
N VAL A 550 -21.47 9.65 7.50
CA VAL A 550 -22.39 9.89 8.62
C VAL A 550 -23.62 9.00 8.51
N GLY A 551 -24.04 8.40 9.63
CA GLY A 551 -25.31 7.68 9.74
C GLY A 551 -26.33 8.52 10.50
N VAL A 552 -27.46 8.85 9.86
CA VAL A 552 -28.51 9.70 10.44
C VAL A 552 -29.72 8.85 10.83
N LYS A 553 -30.16 8.92 12.09
CA LYS A 553 -31.27 8.10 12.59
C LYS A 553 -32.56 8.45 11.86
N GLY A 554 -33.16 7.45 11.21
CA GLY A 554 -34.41 7.58 10.47
C GLY A 554 -35.51 6.65 10.97
N ASP A 555 -36.73 6.89 10.51
CA ASP A 555 -37.84 5.95 10.62
C ASP A 555 -37.77 4.87 9.52
N GLU A 556 -38.46 3.75 9.72
CA GLU A 556 -38.47 2.63 8.78
C GLU A 556 -39.10 2.95 7.41
N SER A 557 -39.92 4.00 7.33
CA SER A 557 -40.54 4.51 6.10
C SER A 557 -39.59 5.24 5.16
N ILE A 558 -38.38 5.61 5.62
CA ILE A 558 -37.40 6.30 4.78
C ILE A 558 -36.72 5.30 3.84
N ALA A 559 -36.63 5.67 2.56
CA ALA A 559 -35.94 4.88 1.53
C ALA A 559 -34.42 5.13 1.53
N GLY A 560 -33.65 4.18 1.02
CA GLY A 560 -32.18 4.25 0.91
C GLY A 560 -31.45 3.26 1.82
N SER A 561 -30.12 3.24 1.69
CA SER A 561 -29.20 2.42 2.45
C SER A 561 -29.02 2.91 3.88
N TYR A 562 -29.01 1.97 4.83
CA TYR A 562 -28.85 2.26 6.26
C TYR A 562 -28.05 1.17 6.96
N TYR A 563 -27.47 1.55 8.11
CA TYR A 563 -26.83 0.63 9.05
C TYR A 563 -27.67 0.55 10.33
N THR A 564 -27.79 -0.64 10.91
CA THR A 564 -28.58 -0.85 12.14
C THR A 564 -27.69 -0.77 13.38
N TYR A 565 -28.02 0.12 14.31
CA TYR A 565 -27.33 0.24 15.59
C TYR A 565 -28.34 0.32 16.75
N LYS A 566 -28.19 -0.56 17.75
CA LYS A 566 -29.11 -0.73 18.90
C LYS A 566 -30.60 -0.78 18.48
N GLY A 567 -30.91 -1.47 17.38
CA GLY A 567 -32.28 -1.61 16.86
C GLY A 567 -32.88 -0.35 16.22
N SER A 568 -32.09 0.71 16.00
CA SER A 568 -32.48 1.87 15.18
C SER A 568 -31.75 1.84 13.83
N ARG A 569 -32.43 2.27 12.76
CA ARG A 569 -31.83 2.47 11.44
C ARG A 569 -31.11 3.83 11.39
N TYR A 570 -29.88 3.83 10.88
CA TYR A 570 -29.08 5.03 10.61
C TYR A 570 -28.75 5.07 9.12
N TYR A 571 -29.43 5.96 8.40
CA TYR A 571 -29.34 6.11 6.95
C TYR A 571 -28.02 6.78 6.55
N TYR A 572 -27.41 6.29 5.48
CA TYR A 572 -26.11 6.75 5.00
C TYR A 572 -26.19 8.19 4.47
N VAL A 573 -25.23 9.03 4.82
CA VAL A 573 -25.05 10.37 4.24
C VAL A 573 -23.59 10.59 3.90
N GLU A 574 -23.35 10.83 2.61
CA GLU A 574 -22.07 11.30 2.09
C GLU A 574 -21.90 12.79 2.38
N THR A 575 -20.70 13.20 2.82
CA THR A 575 -20.39 14.61 3.12
C THR A 575 -19.32 15.21 2.24
N THR A 576 -18.68 14.40 1.37
CA THR A 576 -17.57 14.80 0.49
C THR A 576 -17.97 15.05 -0.96
N SER A 577 -19.17 14.61 -1.36
CA SER A 577 -19.69 14.66 -2.73
C SER A 577 -21.22 14.80 -2.71
N THR A 578 -21.83 15.15 -3.83
CA THR A 578 -23.24 15.61 -3.95
C THR A 578 -24.31 14.52 -3.89
N TRP A 579 -23.98 13.31 -3.41
CA TRP A 579 -24.92 12.19 -3.27
C TRP A 579 -26.12 12.54 -2.39
N ASP A 580 -27.23 11.87 -2.61
CA ASP A 580 -28.47 12.10 -1.87
C ASP A 580 -28.54 11.32 -0.53
N PHE A 581 -29.49 11.71 0.31
CA PHE A 581 -29.69 11.08 1.61
C PHE A 581 -30.11 9.61 1.44
N GLY A 582 -29.38 8.69 2.08
CA GLY A 582 -29.57 7.25 1.92
C GLY A 582 -28.91 6.66 0.67
N GLU A 583 -28.22 7.44 -0.15
CA GLU A 583 -27.54 6.97 -1.35
C GLU A 583 -26.11 6.48 -1.01
N LEU A 584 -25.89 5.16 -1.08
CA LEU A 584 -24.59 4.54 -0.79
C LEU A 584 -23.81 4.32 -2.11
N PRO A 585 -22.59 4.86 -2.28
CA PRO A 585 -21.78 4.61 -3.47
C PRO A 585 -21.46 3.11 -3.65
N ASP A 586 -21.55 2.61 -4.90
CA ASP A 586 -21.41 1.18 -5.26
C ASP A 586 -20.18 0.49 -4.65
N GLU A 587 -19.06 1.19 -4.53
CA GLU A 587 -17.80 0.70 -3.95
C GLU A 587 -17.91 0.27 -2.48
N TYR A 588 -18.90 0.78 -1.73
CA TYR A 588 -19.17 0.41 -0.34
C TYR A 588 -20.28 -0.65 -0.18
N HIS A 589 -20.93 -1.11 -1.26
CA HIS A 589 -21.99 -2.12 -1.17
C HIS A 589 -21.42 -3.47 -0.73
N GLY A 590 -21.95 -4.00 0.38
CA GLY A 590 -21.48 -5.24 0.99
C GLY A 590 -20.12 -5.13 1.71
N ILE A 591 -19.54 -3.93 1.81
CA ILE A 591 -18.36 -3.67 2.64
C ILE A 591 -18.77 -3.54 4.11
N SER A 592 -17.99 -4.14 5.00
CA SER A 592 -18.19 -4.02 6.46
C SER A 592 -17.70 -2.67 6.96
N ALA A 593 -18.56 -1.93 7.66
CA ALA A 593 -18.21 -0.65 8.28
C ALA A 593 -18.27 -0.73 9.81
N THR A 594 -17.44 0.07 10.49
CA THR A 594 -17.45 0.25 11.95
C THR A 594 -18.39 1.41 12.31
N ILE A 595 -19.37 1.15 13.18
CA ILE A 595 -20.33 2.17 13.63
C ILE A 595 -19.85 2.82 14.93
N ILE A 596 -19.51 4.09 14.87
CA ILE A 596 -19.07 4.88 16.04
C ILE A 596 -20.26 5.66 16.61
N PRO A 597 -20.73 5.34 17.83
CA PRO A 597 -21.87 6.04 18.43
C PRO A 597 -21.50 7.47 18.83
N VAL A 598 -22.23 8.45 18.29
CA VAL A 598 -22.24 9.80 18.85
C VAL A 598 -23.34 9.86 19.90
N ASN A 599 -22.95 10.01 21.16
CA ASN A 599 -23.92 10.30 22.23
C ASN A 599 -24.52 11.69 21.95
N VAL A 600 -25.81 11.74 21.60
CA VAL A 600 -26.59 12.97 21.40
C VAL A 600 -27.03 13.54 22.74
#